data_AF-A0A8B6EAQ1-F1
#
_entry.id   AF-A0A8B6EAQ1-F1
#
_cell.length_a   1.000
_cell.length_b   1.000
_cell.length_c   1.000
_cell.angle_alpha   90.00
_cell.angle_beta   90.00
_cell.angle_gamma   90.00
#
_symmetry.space_group_name_H-M   'P 1'
#
loop_
_entity.id
_entity.type
_entity.pdbx_description
1 polymer ?
#
loop_
_entity_poly.entity_id
_entity_poly.type
_entity_poly.pdbx_seq_one_letter_code
_entity_poly.pdbx_strand_id
1 'polypeptide(L)'
;MDLDKASGQTLKRGDQLAVEGKEVGINYYHHGIFLGHEKGVADFGGNNKLEATIRTVDLWEFTNSGKRRLVRINYPNNDCLPPEIAAKNAEMLVADPHVWGPFDLLKNNLKELKDLKKCVNTTAAAKPGRSFTCIEKTDMERPLTDYLKSRFPKNPFLADPDTELKAKLMSLKRRLAPEADYQEVLRAGVRFSTRKMVDFRSQTKNKMLSRNESADLGCKSLKDLGKALFSRFQCQDEEAVENMTVALRAFSYEKKQLKKQSGEPLEDFWTAFKGFLGDILDNQDQDKWAQLKDREIKRIERYI
;
A
#
# COMPACT_ATOMS: atom_id res chain seq x y z
N MET A 1 -1.62 -0.96 -23.33
CA MET A 1 -0.42 -0.18 -23.67
C MET A 1 0.31 -1.05 -24.67
N ASP A 2 0.29 -0.62 -25.92
CA ASP A 2 1.00 -1.34 -26.96
C ASP A 2 2.40 -0.75 -27.07
N LEU A 3 3.38 -1.63 -27.01
CA LEU A 3 4.80 -1.29 -26.99
C LEU A 3 5.37 -1.60 -28.36
N ASP A 4 5.43 -0.59 -29.21
CA ASP A 4 6.04 -0.72 -30.52
C ASP A 4 7.53 -0.43 -30.42
N LYS A 5 8.34 -1.30 -31.05
CA LYS A 5 9.74 -0.97 -31.28
C LYS A 5 9.77 0.33 -32.07
N ALA A 6 10.60 1.28 -31.64
CA ALA A 6 10.90 2.46 -32.43
C ALA A 6 11.75 2.05 -33.65
N SER A 7 11.16 1.28 -34.57
CA SER A 7 11.80 0.80 -35.79
C SER A 7 11.56 1.82 -36.89
N GLY A 8 12.55 2.67 -37.16
CA GLY A 8 12.63 3.51 -38.36
C GLY A 8 11.60 4.64 -38.52
N GLN A 9 10.66 4.81 -37.59
CA GLN A 9 9.76 5.97 -37.59
C GLN A 9 10.41 7.15 -36.86
N THR A 10 10.42 8.32 -37.51
CA THR A 10 10.91 9.57 -36.92
C THR A 10 10.16 9.87 -35.63
N LEU A 11 10.90 10.17 -34.55
CA LEU A 11 10.33 10.63 -33.29
C LEU A 11 9.67 12.00 -33.49
N LYS A 12 8.46 12.16 -32.95
CA LYS A 12 7.72 13.41 -32.99
C LYS A 12 7.68 14.04 -31.62
N ARG A 13 7.73 15.37 -31.56
CA ARG A 13 7.56 16.11 -30.32
C ARG A 13 6.24 15.72 -29.66
N GLY A 14 6.30 15.38 -28.38
CA GLY A 14 5.18 14.87 -27.59
C GLY A 14 5.06 13.34 -27.58
N ASP A 15 5.90 12.61 -28.32
CA ASP A 15 5.95 11.16 -28.23
C ASP A 15 6.27 10.71 -26.81
N GLN A 16 5.49 9.76 -26.31
CA GLN A 16 5.75 9.11 -25.05
C GLN A 16 6.69 7.93 -25.26
N LEU A 17 7.79 7.97 -24.53
CA LEU A 17 8.89 7.03 -24.65
C LEU A 17 9.02 6.24 -23.35
N ALA A 18 9.48 5.01 -23.49
CA ALA A 18 10.00 4.23 -22.39
C ALA A 18 11.31 3.57 -22.77
N VAL A 19 12.18 3.37 -21.78
CA VAL A 19 13.34 2.50 -21.90
C VAL A 19 13.27 1.37 -20.90
N GLU A 20 13.62 0.17 -21.34
CA GLU A 20 13.68 -1.00 -20.46
C GLU A 20 14.86 -0.85 -19.48
N GLY A 21 14.57 -0.96 -18.19
CA GLY A 21 15.53 -0.97 -17.10
C GLY A 21 15.46 -2.28 -16.31
N LYS A 22 16.56 -2.62 -15.63
CA LYS A 22 16.63 -3.76 -14.71
C LYS A 22 17.22 -3.29 -13.38
N GLU A 23 16.45 -3.45 -12.31
CA GLU A 23 16.83 -3.07 -10.95
C GLU A 23 16.57 -4.27 -10.03
N VAL A 24 17.63 -4.80 -9.39
CA VAL A 24 17.54 -5.93 -8.44
C VAL A 24 16.71 -7.13 -8.96
N GLY A 25 16.92 -7.51 -10.22
CA GLY A 25 16.22 -8.65 -10.84
C GLY A 25 14.79 -8.34 -11.33
N ILE A 26 14.27 -7.13 -11.11
CA ILE A 26 12.96 -6.68 -11.59
C ILE A 26 13.15 -5.89 -12.89
N ASN A 27 12.39 -6.24 -13.92
CA ASN A 27 12.31 -5.45 -15.15
C ASN A 27 11.32 -4.30 -14.93
N TYR A 28 11.72 -3.08 -15.29
CA TYR A 28 10.86 -1.90 -15.23
C TYR A 28 11.00 -1.08 -16.52
N TYR A 29 10.04 -0.18 -16.74
CA TYR A 29 10.12 0.81 -17.82
C TYR A 29 10.36 2.18 -17.21
N HIS A 30 11.40 2.86 -17.68
CA HIS A 30 11.67 4.26 -17.35
C HIS A 30 11.05 5.14 -18.40
N HIS A 31 10.16 6.05 -18.01
CA HIS A 31 9.31 6.80 -18.93
C HIS A 31 9.81 8.23 -19.16
N GLY A 32 9.52 8.79 -20.33
CA GLY A 32 9.81 10.18 -20.66
C GLY A 32 8.98 10.69 -21.83
N ILE A 33 8.98 12.01 -22.04
CA ILE A 33 8.28 12.68 -23.14
C ILE A 33 9.32 13.33 -24.05
N PHE A 34 9.29 13.01 -25.34
CA PHE A 34 10.21 13.61 -26.31
C PHE A 34 9.82 15.06 -26.61
N LEU A 35 10.71 16.01 -26.32
CA LEU A 35 10.48 17.44 -26.55
C LEU A 35 11.01 17.93 -27.91
N GLY A 36 11.76 17.08 -28.62
CA GLY A 36 12.38 17.38 -29.90
C GLY A 36 13.88 17.16 -29.86
N HIS A 37 14.54 17.17 -31.02
CA HIS A 37 15.98 16.85 -31.11
C HIS A 37 16.88 17.83 -30.35
N GLU A 38 16.52 19.11 -30.31
CA GLU A 38 17.31 20.13 -29.60
C GLU A 38 17.13 20.10 -28.09
N LYS A 39 15.92 19.73 -27.63
CA LYS A 39 15.58 19.74 -26.20
C LYS A 39 15.78 18.38 -25.55
N GLY A 40 15.66 17.27 -26.29
CA GLY A 40 15.79 15.91 -25.77
C GLY A 40 14.47 15.35 -25.22
N VAL A 41 14.57 14.60 -24.13
CA VAL A 41 13.49 13.89 -23.44
C VAL A 41 13.34 14.49 -22.04
N ALA A 42 12.12 14.88 -21.67
CA ALA A 42 11.79 15.21 -20.29
C ALA A 42 11.49 13.92 -19.51
N ASP A 43 12.24 13.68 -18.44
CA ASP A 43 12.10 12.50 -17.59
C ASP A 43 12.19 12.86 -16.10
N PHE A 44 11.83 11.90 -15.24
CA PHE A 44 12.04 11.99 -13.80
C PHE A 44 13.27 11.19 -13.41
N GLY A 45 14.37 11.87 -13.06
CA GLY A 45 15.63 11.22 -12.72
C GLY A 45 16.30 11.83 -11.49
N GLY A 46 17.20 11.06 -10.88
CA GLY A 46 17.96 11.44 -9.67
C GLY A 46 18.85 10.27 -9.23
N ASN A 47 19.69 10.48 -8.22
CA ASN A 47 20.57 9.41 -7.71
C ASN A 47 19.79 8.26 -7.05
N ASN A 48 18.58 8.56 -6.59
CA ASN A 48 17.64 7.61 -6.01
C ASN A 48 16.20 8.11 -6.23
N LYS A 49 15.20 7.28 -5.88
CA LYS A 49 13.77 7.59 -6.07
C LYS A 49 13.26 8.77 -5.22
N LEU A 50 13.95 9.10 -4.12
CA LEU A 50 13.58 10.22 -3.23
C LEU A 50 14.12 11.57 -3.74
N GLU A 51 15.23 11.52 -4.47
CA GLU A 51 15.86 12.67 -5.12
C GLU A 51 15.42 12.86 -6.58
N ALA A 52 14.49 12.03 -7.07
CA ALA A 52 14.00 12.15 -8.42
C ALA A 52 13.33 13.51 -8.62
N THR A 53 13.71 14.21 -9.69
CA THR A 53 13.10 15.47 -10.10
C THR A 53 12.90 15.46 -11.61
N ILE A 54 11.98 16.31 -12.09
CA ILE A 54 11.82 16.52 -13.53
C ILE A 54 13.09 17.18 -14.06
N ARG A 55 13.61 16.63 -15.15
CA ARG A 55 14.77 17.16 -15.85
C ARG A 55 14.61 16.93 -17.35
N THR A 56 15.56 17.44 -18.12
CA THR A 56 15.67 17.13 -19.54
C THR A 56 17.02 16.53 -19.83
N VAL A 57 17.02 15.45 -20.58
CA VAL A 57 18.21 14.68 -20.99
C VAL A 57 18.14 14.43 -22.48
N ASP A 58 19.27 14.29 -23.16
CA ASP A 58 19.23 13.90 -24.56
C ASP A 58 18.79 12.41 -24.71
N LEU A 59 18.47 11.99 -25.94
CA LEU A 59 18.05 10.61 -26.21
C LEU A 59 19.14 9.58 -25.91
N TRP A 60 20.42 9.97 -26.02
CA TRP A 60 21.55 9.10 -25.76
C TRP A 60 21.70 8.82 -24.27
N GLU A 61 21.60 9.84 -23.42
CA GLU A 61 21.56 9.71 -21.97
C GLU A 61 20.31 8.95 -21.52
N PHE A 62 19.14 9.28 -22.07
CA PHE A 62 17.88 8.61 -21.72
C PHE A 62 17.95 7.09 -21.97
N THR A 63 18.60 6.67 -23.06
CA THR A 63 18.84 5.26 -23.39
C THR A 63 20.05 4.65 -22.67
N ASN A 64 20.65 5.35 -21.71
CA ASN A 64 21.87 4.96 -21.02
C ASN A 64 22.99 4.59 -22.01
N SER A 65 23.31 5.55 -22.88
CA SER A 65 24.27 5.40 -23.98
C SER A 65 23.90 4.28 -24.95
N GLY A 66 22.62 4.20 -25.33
CA GLY A 66 22.10 3.17 -26.25
C GLY A 66 22.01 1.76 -25.67
N LYS A 67 22.41 1.54 -24.40
CA LYS A 67 22.35 0.22 -23.76
C LYS A 67 20.92 -0.22 -23.48
N ARG A 68 20.00 0.72 -23.27
CA ARG A 68 18.60 0.44 -22.99
C ARG A 68 17.78 0.59 -24.26
N ARG A 69 16.88 -0.37 -24.45
CA ARG A 69 15.98 -0.41 -25.59
C ARG A 69 14.95 0.70 -25.47
N LEU A 70 14.90 1.58 -26.47
CA LEU A 70 13.86 2.60 -26.60
C LEU A 70 12.58 2.00 -27.18
N VAL A 71 11.45 2.35 -26.57
CA VAL A 71 10.12 1.91 -26.94
C VAL A 71 9.21 3.13 -27.01
N ARG A 72 8.38 3.20 -28.06
CA ARG A 72 7.31 4.21 -28.13
C ARG A 72 6.06 3.62 -27.51
N ILE A 73 5.39 4.42 -26.68
CA ILE A 73 4.17 4.02 -25.99
C ILE A 73 2.97 4.46 -26.81
N ASN A 74 2.15 3.48 -27.22
CA ASN A 74 0.88 3.73 -27.88
C ASN A 74 -0.28 3.42 -26.92
N TYR A 75 -1.13 4.43 -26.68
CA TYR A 75 -2.36 4.30 -25.90
C TYR A 75 -3.55 4.09 -26.85
N PRO A 76 -4.27 2.96 -26.78
CA PRO A 76 -5.51 2.81 -27.55
C PRO A 76 -6.59 3.81 -27.08
N ASN A 77 -7.50 4.19 -27.97
CA ASN A 77 -8.76 4.93 -27.68
C ASN A 77 -8.67 6.41 -27.24
N ASN A 78 -7.65 7.17 -27.62
CA ASN A 78 -7.49 8.58 -27.18
C ASN A 78 -7.43 8.77 -25.64
N ASP A 79 -7.04 7.73 -24.90
CA ASP A 79 -6.92 7.76 -23.43
C ASP A 79 -5.72 8.61 -22.93
N CYS A 80 -5.10 9.40 -23.81
CA CYS A 80 -3.98 10.26 -23.47
C CYS A 80 -4.12 11.67 -24.07
N LEU A 81 -3.42 12.62 -23.45
CA LEU A 81 -3.35 13.99 -23.96
C LEU A 81 -2.71 14.01 -25.35
N PRO A 82 -3.17 14.91 -26.24
CA PRO A 82 -2.51 15.15 -27.52
C PRO A 82 -1.01 15.44 -27.34
N PRO A 83 -0.12 14.94 -28.24
CA PRO A 83 1.33 15.10 -28.14
C PRO A 83 1.80 16.54 -27.91
N GLU A 84 1.17 17.52 -28.56
CA GLU A 84 1.52 18.93 -28.45
C GLU A 84 1.22 19.48 -27.04
N ILE A 85 0.14 19.00 -26.41
CA ILE A 85 -0.24 19.37 -25.04
C ILE A 85 0.69 18.68 -24.04
N ALA A 86 1.00 17.40 -24.26
CA ALA A 86 1.94 16.65 -23.42
C ALA A 86 3.33 17.31 -23.41
N ALA A 87 3.85 17.69 -24.58
CA ALA A 87 5.13 18.37 -24.71
C ALA A 87 5.13 19.75 -24.02
N LYS A 88 4.07 20.54 -24.19
CA LYS A 88 3.94 21.85 -23.53
C LYS A 88 3.92 21.72 -22.00
N ASN A 89 3.17 20.76 -21.47
CA ASN A 89 3.10 20.52 -20.03
C ASN A 89 4.45 20.08 -19.48
N ALA A 90 5.16 19.19 -20.19
CA ALA A 90 6.51 18.76 -19.80
C ALA A 90 7.52 19.92 -19.79
N GLU A 91 7.49 20.81 -20.79
CA GLU A 91 8.33 22.01 -20.82
C GLU A 91 8.03 22.96 -19.65
N MET A 92 6.76 23.14 -19.29
CA MET A 92 6.37 23.95 -18.12
C MET A 92 6.89 23.36 -16.81
N LEU A 93 6.86 22.02 -16.69
CA LEU A 93 7.37 21.33 -15.50
C LEU A 93 8.89 21.43 -15.38
N VAL A 94 9.61 21.31 -16.50
CA VAL A 94 11.07 21.50 -16.53
C VAL A 94 11.45 22.93 -16.19
N ALA A 95 10.68 23.93 -16.64
CA ALA A 95 10.98 25.34 -16.40
C ALA A 95 10.80 25.77 -14.93
N ASP A 96 9.89 25.10 -14.20
CA ASP A 96 9.71 25.31 -12.76
C ASP A 96 9.54 23.98 -12.01
N PRO A 97 10.66 23.28 -11.72
CA PRO A 97 10.62 22.00 -11.02
C PRO A 97 10.12 22.11 -9.58
N HIS A 98 10.18 23.31 -8.98
CA HIS A 98 9.89 23.54 -7.56
C HIS A 98 8.40 23.71 -7.28
N VAL A 99 7.59 24.12 -8.27
CA VAL A 99 6.12 24.16 -8.18
C VAL A 99 5.53 22.80 -7.82
N TRP A 100 6.25 21.70 -8.07
CA TRP A 100 5.83 20.34 -7.74
C TRP A 100 6.59 19.70 -6.56
N GLY A 101 7.57 20.40 -5.96
CA GLY A 101 8.42 19.90 -4.87
C GLY A 101 9.34 18.72 -5.26
N PRO A 102 10.19 18.22 -4.35
CA PRO A 102 10.95 16.99 -4.58
C PRO A 102 9.99 15.85 -4.94
N PHE A 103 10.22 15.22 -6.09
CA PHE A 103 9.27 14.32 -6.71
C PHE A 103 9.32 12.96 -6.01
N ASP A 104 8.54 12.82 -4.93
CA ASP A 104 8.28 11.54 -4.29
C ASP A 104 7.42 10.69 -5.26
N LEU A 105 8.10 10.01 -6.20
CA LEU A 105 7.51 9.12 -7.22
C LEU A 105 6.51 8.13 -6.61
N LEU A 106 6.71 7.75 -5.36
CA LEU A 106 5.80 6.90 -4.60
C LEU A 106 4.51 7.64 -4.22
N LYS A 107 4.61 8.85 -3.64
CA LYS A 107 3.43 9.69 -3.36
C LYS A 107 2.70 10.12 -4.63
N ASN A 108 3.39 10.41 -5.72
CA ASN A 108 2.75 10.81 -6.97
C ASN A 108 2.18 9.63 -7.75
N ASN A 109 2.82 8.46 -7.79
CA ASN A 109 2.13 7.25 -8.31
C ASN A 109 0.86 6.96 -7.51
N LEU A 110 0.87 7.19 -6.19
CA LEU A 110 -0.31 7.06 -5.33
C LEU A 110 -1.34 8.19 -5.53
N LYS A 111 -0.90 9.42 -5.84
CA LYS A 111 -1.74 10.59 -6.10
C LYS A 111 -2.32 10.58 -7.51
N GLU A 112 -1.55 10.25 -8.54
CA GLU A 112 -2.03 9.90 -9.87
C GLU A 112 -2.94 8.67 -9.82
N LEU A 113 -2.65 7.61 -9.05
CA LEU A 113 -3.63 6.53 -8.83
C LEU A 113 -4.93 7.02 -8.17
N LYS A 114 -4.86 8.07 -7.35
CA LYS A 114 -6.00 8.69 -6.67
C LYS A 114 -6.75 9.67 -7.59
N ASP A 115 -6.04 10.37 -8.47
CA ASP A 115 -6.56 11.37 -9.39
C ASP A 115 -7.03 10.74 -10.71
N LEU A 116 -6.36 9.70 -11.23
CA LEU A 116 -6.91 8.77 -12.23
C LEU A 116 -8.16 8.08 -11.69
N LYS A 117 -8.20 7.69 -10.42
CA LYS A 117 -9.45 7.24 -9.77
C LYS A 117 -10.53 8.32 -9.75
N LYS A 118 -10.18 9.60 -9.63
CA LYS A 118 -11.15 10.69 -9.71
C LYS A 118 -11.60 10.95 -11.15
N CYS A 119 -10.70 10.97 -12.13
CA CYS A 119 -10.99 11.20 -13.55
C CYS A 119 -11.81 10.05 -14.17
N VAL A 120 -11.53 8.80 -13.79
CA VAL A 120 -12.37 7.63 -14.13
C VAL A 120 -13.76 7.75 -13.48
N ASN A 121 -13.87 8.42 -12.32
CA ASN A 121 -15.16 8.70 -11.68
C ASN A 121 -15.88 9.94 -12.25
N THR A 122 -15.24 10.82 -13.03
CA THR A 122 -15.88 12.00 -13.65
C THR A 122 -16.10 11.89 -15.16
N THR A 123 -15.52 10.92 -15.87
CA THR A 123 -15.86 10.64 -17.29
C THR A 123 -16.99 9.62 -17.46
N ALA A 124 -17.59 9.14 -16.37
CA ALA A 124 -18.83 8.37 -16.42
C ALA A 124 -20.08 9.26 -16.63
N ALA A 125 -20.03 10.12 -17.64
CA ALA A 125 -21.20 10.77 -18.23
C ALA A 125 -21.52 10.09 -19.56
N ALA A 126 -21.95 8.82 -19.52
CA ALA A 126 -22.89 8.19 -20.48
C ALA A 126 -22.92 6.65 -20.33
N LYS A 127 -23.83 6.14 -19.49
CA LYS A 127 -24.88 5.14 -19.81
C LYS A 127 -25.31 4.38 -18.52
N PRO A 128 -26.61 4.03 -18.40
CA PRO A 128 -27.18 3.52 -17.16
C PRO A 128 -26.84 2.03 -16.98
N GLY A 129 -26.04 1.75 -15.95
CA GLY A 129 -25.69 0.42 -15.47
C GLY A 129 -24.60 0.60 -14.41
N ARG A 130 -24.98 0.60 -13.13
CA ARG A 130 -24.12 0.98 -11.99
C ARG A 130 -22.84 0.13 -11.95
N SER A 131 -21.68 0.67 -12.37
CA SER A 131 -20.37 0.05 -12.12
C SER A 131 -20.05 0.11 -10.63
N PHE A 132 -19.66 -1.03 -10.04
CA PHE A 132 -19.39 -1.17 -8.62
C PHE A 132 -17.90 -0.85 -8.36
N THR A 133 -17.53 0.42 -8.35
CA THR A 133 -16.12 0.85 -8.32
C THR A 133 -15.54 1.00 -6.91
N CYS A 134 -16.37 1.04 -5.87
CA CYS A 134 -15.95 1.21 -4.48
C CYS A 134 -16.89 0.49 -3.49
N ILE A 135 -16.35 0.19 -2.31
CA ILE A 135 -17.13 -0.35 -1.18
C ILE A 135 -17.64 0.79 -0.28
N GLU A 136 -16.88 1.87 -0.18
CA GLU A 136 -17.23 3.03 0.64
C GLU A 136 -18.61 3.58 0.25
N LYS A 137 -19.42 3.89 1.27
CA LYS A 137 -20.80 4.41 1.15
C LYS A 137 -21.78 3.44 0.48
N THR A 138 -21.41 2.17 0.33
CA THR A 138 -22.34 1.10 -0.09
C THR A 138 -22.85 0.33 1.13
N ASP A 139 -23.94 -0.41 0.96
CA ASP A 139 -24.47 -1.31 1.99
C ASP A 139 -23.48 -2.43 2.38
N MET A 140 -22.44 -2.67 1.56
CA MET A 140 -21.38 -3.62 1.86
C MET A 140 -20.31 -3.07 2.81
N GLU A 141 -20.18 -1.75 2.98
CA GLU A 141 -19.10 -1.14 3.76
C GLU A 141 -19.10 -1.63 5.22
N ARG A 142 -20.24 -1.48 5.89
CA ARG A 142 -20.37 -1.81 7.31
C ARG A 142 -20.22 -3.32 7.55
N PRO A 143 -20.95 -4.22 6.86
CA PRO A 143 -20.78 -5.66 7.03
C PRO A 143 -19.36 -6.17 6.74
N LEU A 144 -18.66 -5.57 5.77
CA LEU A 144 -17.28 -5.91 5.48
C LEU A 144 -16.34 -5.38 6.56
N THR A 145 -16.55 -4.14 7.04
CA THR A 145 -15.79 -3.57 8.15
C THR A 145 -15.92 -4.40 9.42
N ASP A 146 -17.14 -4.83 9.76
CA ASP A 146 -17.41 -5.65 10.95
C ASP A 146 -16.73 -7.01 10.85
N TYR A 147 -16.74 -7.63 9.65
CA TYR A 147 -15.97 -8.86 9.39
C TYR A 147 -14.46 -8.66 9.54
N LEU A 148 -13.91 -7.57 9.03
CA LEU A 148 -12.48 -7.30 9.19
C LEU A 148 -12.12 -7.01 10.65
N LYS A 149 -13.01 -6.35 11.40
CA LYS A 149 -12.84 -6.12 12.83
C LYS A 149 -12.85 -7.41 13.65
N SER A 150 -13.69 -8.39 13.29
CA SER A 150 -13.69 -9.68 13.98
C SER A 150 -12.46 -10.52 13.64
N ARG A 151 -11.91 -10.35 12.42
CA ARG A 151 -10.73 -11.07 11.96
C ARG A 151 -9.40 -10.48 12.46
N PHE A 152 -9.32 -9.15 12.58
CA PHE A 152 -8.06 -8.46 12.85
C PHE A 152 -7.32 -8.95 14.11
N PRO A 153 -7.97 -9.20 15.25
CA PRO A 153 -7.29 -9.74 16.43
C PRO A 153 -6.77 -11.17 16.25
N LYS A 154 -7.34 -11.96 15.32
CA LYS A 154 -6.85 -13.30 14.99
C LYS A 154 -5.63 -13.24 14.08
N ASN A 155 -5.71 -12.41 13.04
CA ASN A 155 -4.63 -12.22 12.09
C ASN A 155 -4.69 -10.80 11.50
N PRO A 156 -3.69 -9.94 11.79
CA PRO A 156 -3.64 -8.58 11.28
C PRO A 156 -3.17 -8.48 9.82
N PHE A 157 -2.87 -9.61 9.17
CA PHE A 157 -2.43 -9.68 7.79
C PHE A 157 -3.44 -10.46 6.94
N LEU A 158 -3.75 -9.92 5.76
CA LEU A 158 -4.50 -10.67 4.74
C LEU A 158 -3.56 -11.67 4.06
N ALA A 159 -4.11 -12.83 3.71
CA ALA A 159 -3.37 -13.85 2.96
C ALA A 159 -3.34 -13.52 1.46
N ASP A 160 -2.45 -14.16 0.73
CA ASP A 160 -2.41 -14.09 -0.73
C ASP A 160 -2.29 -15.51 -1.31
N PRO A 161 -3.36 -16.10 -1.88
CA PRO A 161 -4.73 -15.58 -1.96
C PRO A 161 -5.52 -15.75 -0.64
N ASP A 162 -6.46 -14.85 -0.37
CA ASP A 162 -7.34 -14.89 0.80
C ASP A 162 -8.71 -15.53 0.49
N THR A 163 -8.84 -16.83 0.73
CA THR A 163 -10.04 -17.61 0.41
C THR A 163 -11.25 -17.25 1.27
N GLU A 164 -11.04 -16.97 2.56
CA GLU A 164 -12.10 -16.57 3.48
C GLU A 164 -12.68 -15.19 3.14
N LEU A 165 -11.81 -14.21 2.85
CA LEU A 165 -12.25 -12.89 2.42
C LEU A 165 -13.02 -12.97 1.10
N LYS A 166 -12.55 -13.79 0.14
CA LYS A 166 -13.25 -14.04 -1.12
C LYS A 166 -14.64 -14.62 -0.88
N ALA A 167 -14.76 -15.62 0.00
CA ALA A 167 -16.05 -16.22 0.37
C ALA A 167 -16.98 -15.20 1.03
N LYS A 168 -16.45 -14.34 1.92
CA LYS A 168 -17.24 -13.27 2.56
C LYS A 168 -17.75 -12.25 1.56
N LEU A 169 -16.90 -11.77 0.66
CA LEU A 169 -17.28 -10.84 -0.40
C LEU A 169 -18.35 -11.43 -1.31
N MET A 170 -18.23 -12.73 -1.61
CA MET A 170 -19.24 -13.46 -2.40
C MET A 170 -20.59 -13.57 -1.71
N SER A 171 -20.60 -13.80 -0.39
CA SER A 171 -21.82 -13.81 0.41
C SER A 171 -22.46 -12.42 0.45
N LEU A 172 -21.66 -11.37 0.66
CA LEU A 172 -22.16 -9.99 0.72
C LEU A 172 -22.69 -9.51 -0.63
N LYS A 173 -21.99 -9.83 -1.74
CA LYS A 173 -22.48 -9.55 -3.10
C LYS A 173 -23.87 -10.13 -3.31
N ARG A 174 -24.03 -11.44 -3.09
CA ARG A 174 -25.31 -12.14 -3.30
C ARG A 174 -26.46 -11.50 -2.54
N ARG A 175 -26.19 -10.96 -1.34
CA ARG A 175 -27.21 -10.38 -0.48
C ARG A 175 -27.48 -8.89 -0.73
N LEU A 176 -26.45 -8.11 -1.04
CA LEU A 176 -26.49 -6.64 -0.99
C LEU A 176 -26.25 -5.98 -2.36
N ALA A 177 -25.68 -6.72 -3.31
CA ALA A 177 -25.38 -6.24 -4.66
C ALA A 177 -25.51 -7.40 -5.68
N PRO A 178 -26.69 -8.04 -5.79
CA PRO A 178 -26.88 -9.22 -6.65
C PRO A 178 -26.55 -8.91 -8.12
N GLU A 179 -26.95 -7.72 -8.59
CA GLU A 179 -26.76 -7.25 -9.96
C GLU A 179 -25.35 -6.75 -10.28
N ALA A 180 -24.49 -6.54 -9.27
CA ALA A 180 -23.14 -6.04 -9.51
C ALA A 180 -22.26 -7.11 -10.18
N ASP A 181 -21.26 -6.70 -10.97
CA ASP A 181 -20.31 -7.65 -11.53
C ASP A 181 -19.47 -8.30 -10.42
N TYR A 182 -19.20 -9.60 -10.57
CA TYR A 182 -18.46 -10.35 -9.57
C TYR A 182 -17.01 -9.87 -9.43
N GLN A 183 -16.32 -9.65 -10.56
CA GLN A 183 -14.93 -9.26 -10.57
C GLN A 183 -14.76 -7.83 -10.05
N GLU A 184 -15.69 -6.94 -10.36
CA GLU A 184 -15.72 -5.58 -9.81
C GLU A 184 -15.85 -5.60 -8.28
N VAL A 185 -16.82 -6.33 -7.73
CA VAL A 185 -17.02 -6.43 -6.27
C VAL A 185 -15.81 -7.06 -5.59
N LEU A 186 -15.20 -8.10 -6.19
CA LEU A 186 -14.01 -8.72 -5.64
C LEU A 186 -12.83 -7.74 -5.58
N ARG A 187 -12.55 -7.04 -6.68
CA ARG A 187 -11.46 -6.04 -6.75
C ARG A 187 -11.69 -4.88 -5.78
N ALA A 188 -12.91 -4.34 -5.72
CA ALA A 188 -13.27 -3.27 -4.82
C ALA A 188 -13.18 -3.71 -3.34
N GLY A 189 -13.68 -4.91 -3.05
CA GLY A 189 -13.64 -5.56 -1.74
C GLY A 189 -12.22 -5.78 -1.23
N VAL A 190 -11.36 -6.41 -2.02
CA VAL A 190 -9.95 -6.67 -1.64
C VAL A 190 -9.20 -5.37 -1.39
N ARG A 191 -9.39 -4.37 -2.25
CA ARG A 191 -8.78 -3.03 -2.11
C ARG A 191 -9.25 -2.35 -0.82
N PHE A 192 -10.54 -2.38 -0.53
CA PHE A 192 -11.12 -1.82 0.69
C PHE A 192 -10.54 -2.52 1.93
N SER A 193 -10.57 -3.85 1.95
CA SER A 193 -10.07 -4.66 3.07
C SER A 193 -8.60 -4.39 3.36
N THR A 194 -7.77 -4.33 2.33
CA THR A 194 -6.34 -4.04 2.46
C THR A 194 -6.11 -2.68 3.15
N ARG A 195 -6.82 -1.64 2.70
CA ARG A 195 -6.75 -0.31 3.34
C ARG A 195 -7.21 -0.33 4.78
N LYS A 196 -8.35 -0.97 5.09
CA LYS A 196 -8.85 -1.07 6.46
C LYS A 196 -7.88 -1.83 7.38
N MET A 197 -7.25 -2.89 6.92
CA MET A 197 -6.26 -3.63 7.71
C MET A 197 -5.00 -2.78 7.98
N VAL A 198 -4.58 -1.93 7.04
CA VAL A 198 -3.53 -0.91 7.29
C VAL A 198 -3.98 0.07 8.37
N ASP A 199 -5.20 0.61 8.27
CA ASP A 199 -5.74 1.55 9.26
C ASP A 199 -5.82 0.93 10.66
N PHE A 200 -6.25 -0.33 10.76
CA PHE A 200 -6.34 -1.07 12.02
C PHE A 200 -4.96 -1.31 12.63
N ARG A 201 -3.98 -1.70 11.81
CA ARG A 201 -2.58 -1.80 12.21
C ARG A 201 -2.05 -0.47 12.75
N SER A 202 -2.28 0.64 12.05
CA SER A 202 -1.86 1.97 12.51
C SER A 202 -2.51 2.36 13.84
N GLN A 203 -3.81 2.13 14.00
CA GLN A 203 -4.52 2.40 15.26
C GLN A 203 -3.95 1.58 16.43
N THR A 204 -3.70 0.29 16.22
CA THR A 204 -3.16 -0.61 17.25
C THR A 204 -1.73 -0.23 17.62
N LYS A 205 -0.85 0.05 16.63
CA LYS A 205 0.52 0.52 16.88
C LYS A 205 0.53 1.83 17.67
N ASN A 206 -0.29 2.80 17.27
CA ASN A 206 -0.35 4.10 17.94
C ASN A 206 -0.83 3.98 19.39
N LYS A 207 -1.75 3.05 19.69
CA LYS A 207 -2.11 2.73 21.07
C LYS A 207 -0.93 2.09 21.81
N MET A 208 -0.32 1.06 21.22
CA MET A 208 0.79 0.30 21.81
C MET A 208 1.99 1.19 22.18
N LEU A 209 2.32 2.16 21.32
CA LEU A 209 3.50 3.01 21.43
C LEU A 209 3.17 4.45 21.89
N SER A 210 1.94 4.68 22.38
CA SER A 210 1.51 6.00 22.84
C SER A 210 2.40 6.51 23.97
N ARG A 211 2.86 7.77 23.88
CA ARG A 211 3.71 8.39 24.90
C ARG A 211 2.95 8.93 26.12
N ASN A 212 1.63 8.81 26.17
CA ASN A 212 0.82 9.33 27.27
C ASN A 212 1.19 8.68 28.62
N GLU A 213 1.42 9.46 29.68
CA GLU A 213 1.85 9.01 31.03
C GLU A 213 0.81 8.19 31.76
N SER A 214 -0.47 8.45 31.54
CA SER A 214 -1.57 7.66 32.12
C SER A 214 -1.72 6.26 31.49
N ALA A 215 -0.95 5.94 30.46
CA ALA A 215 -1.07 4.74 29.65
C ALA A 215 0.23 3.93 29.58
N ASP A 216 0.97 3.78 30.68
CA ASP A 216 2.10 2.84 30.72
C ASP A 216 1.62 1.40 30.45
N LEU A 217 1.60 1.03 29.18
CA LEU A 217 1.15 -0.28 28.71
C LEU A 217 2.11 -1.39 29.13
N GLY A 218 3.36 -1.05 29.49
CA GLY A 218 4.36 -1.99 29.99
C GLY A 218 3.99 -2.63 31.32
N CYS A 219 3.10 -2.01 32.09
CA CYS A 219 2.67 -2.49 33.41
C CYS A 219 1.25 -3.06 33.46
N LYS A 220 0.49 -2.97 32.36
CA LYS A 220 -0.88 -3.48 32.34
C LYS A 220 -0.87 -5.00 32.44
N SER A 221 -1.91 -5.59 33.04
CA SER A 221 -2.17 -7.02 32.89
C SER A 221 -2.38 -7.37 31.41
N LEU A 222 -2.16 -8.62 31.00
CA LEU A 222 -2.43 -9.06 29.63
C LEU A 222 -3.90 -8.82 29.24
N LYS A 223 -4.82 -9.06 30.18
CA LYS A 223 -6.26 -8.83 29.99
C LYS A 223 -6.58 -7.35 29.71
N ASP A 224 -6.01 -6.43 30.49
CA ASP A 224 -6.27 -5.00 30.33
C ASP A 224 -5.59 -4.42 29.09
N LEU A 225 -4.40 -4.94 28.76
CA LEU A 225 -3.72 -4.58 27.51
C LEU A 225 -4.56 -5.02 26.30
N GLY A 226 -5.05 -6.26 26.30
CA GLY A 226 -5.90 -6.80 25.23
C GLY A 226 -7.16 -5.95 25.05
N LYS A 227 -7.85 -5.59 26.14
CA LYS A 227 -9.00 -4.66 26.11
C LYS A 227 -8.61 -3.28 25.55
N ALA A 228 -7.49 -2.72 25.97
CA ALA A 228 -7.05 -1.40 25.52
C ALA A 228 -6.78 -1.38 24.00
N LEU A 229 -6.06 -2.38 23.50
CA LEU A 229 -5.73 -2.53 22.08
C LEU A 229 -6.99 -2.83 21.26
N PHE A 230 -7.74 -3.86 21.67
CA PHE A 230 -8.75 -4.50 20.84
C PHE A 230 -10.21 -4.11 21.14
N SER A 231 -10.48 -3.20 22.08
CA SER A 231 -11.85 -2.75 22.44
C SER A 231 -12.76 -2.32 21.27
N ARG A 232 -12.21 -1.85 20.16
CA ARG A 232 -12.98 -1.44 18.97
C ARG A 232 -13.17 -2.56 17.94
N PHE A 233 -12.63 -3.74 18.22
CA PHE A 233 -12.62 -4.91 17.37
C PHE A 233 -13.59 -5.95 17.94
N GLN A 234 -14.45 -6.51 17.10
CA GLN A 234 -15.56 -7.37 17.50
C GLN A 234 -15.17 -8.85 17.36
N CYS A 235 -14.05 -9.25 17.96
CA CYS A 235 -13.60 -10.64 17.94
C CYS A 235 -14.21 -11.40 19.13
N GLN A 236 -14.99 -12.44 18.84
CA GLN A 236 -15.59 -13.32 19.87
C GLN A 236 -14.64 -14.41 20.37
N ASP A 237 -13.52 -14.58 19.67
CA ASP A 237 -12.49 -15.56 20.00
C ASP A 237 -11.53 -14.93 21.01
N GLU A 238 -11.80 -15.14 22.29
CA GLU A 238 -11.02 -14.57 23.39
C GLU A 238 -9.58 -15.09 23.41
N GLU A 239 -9.38 -16.37 23.06
CA GLU A 239 -8.07 -17.00 22.98
C GLU A 239 -7.22 -16.34 21.90
N ALA A 240 -7.77 -16.13 20.70
CA ALA A 240 -7.05 -15.43 19.64
C ALA A 240 -6.67 -13.99 20.02
N VAL A 241 -7.56 -13.28 20.72
CA VAL A 241 -7.27 -11.93 21.25
C VAL A 241 -6.14 -11.99 22.28
N GLU A 242 -6.17 -12.96 23.18
CA GLU A 242 -5.12 -13.14 24.18
C GLU A 242 -3.77 -13.48 23.52
N ASN A 243 -3.73 -14.46 22.63
CA ASN A 243 -2.53 -14.87 21.91
C ASN A 243 -1.91 -13.70 21.14
N MET A 244 -2.73 -12.93 20.42
CA MET A 244 -2.26 -11.74 19.70
C MET A 244 -1.75 -10.65 20.65
N THR A 245 -2.41 -10.47 21.80
CA THR A 245 -1.97 -9.51 22.83
C THR A 245 -0.59 -9.91 23.39
N VAL A 246 -0.42 -11.19 23.71
CA VAL A 246 0.85 -11.76 24.19
C VAL A 246 1.94 -11.57 23.14
N ALA A 247 1.69 -11.92 21.88
CA ALA A 247 2.65 -11.77 20.79
C ALA A 247 3.09 -10.30 20.60
N LEU A 248 2.13 -9.37 20.53
CA LEU A 248 2.44 -7.94 20.36
C LEU A 248 3.26 -7.39 21.53
N ARG A 249 2.96 -7.83 22.76
CA ARG A 249 3.71 -7.41 23.95
C ARG A 249 5.12 -7.97 23.95
N ALA A 250 5.26 -9.28 23.76
CA ALA A 250 6.56 -9.96 23.71
C ALA A 250 7.47 -9.32 22.65
N PHE A 251 6.94 -9.12 21.44
CA PHE A 251 7.65 -8.42 20.36
C PHE A 251 8.07 -7.00 20.77
N SER A 252 7.15 -6.21 21.31
CA SER A 252 7.44 -4.82 21.70
C SER A 252 8.47 -4.75 22.83
N TYR A 253 8.48 -5.73 23.73
CA TYR A 253 9.47 -5.86 24.79
C TYR A 253 10.85 -6.25 24.24
N GLU A 254 10.93 -7.28 23.40
CA GLU A 254 12.19 -7.70 22.75
C GLU A 254 12.84 -6.57 21.95
N LYS A 255 12.01 -5.73 21.32
CA LYS A 255 12.45 -4.55 20.57
C LYS A 255 12.59 -3.29 21.43
N LYS A 256 12.42 -3.37 22.76
CA LYS A 256 12.52 -2.25 23.70
C LYS A 256 11.68 -1.04 23.24
N GLN A 257 10.42 -1.26 22.91
CA GLN A 257 9.51 -0.23 22.37
C GLN A 257 8.45 0.23 23.37
N LEU A 258 8.39 -0.39 24.55
CA LEU A 258 7.44 -0.04 25.60
C LEU A 258 8.00 1.08 26.48
N LYS A 259 7.13 1.91 27.06
CA LYS A 259 7.51 3.16 27.76
C LYS A 259 8.54 3.01 28.89
N LYS A 260 8.55 1.89 29.63
CA LYS A 260 9.58 1.59 30.65
C LYS A 260 10.95 1.19 30.06
N GLN A 261 11.01 0.90 28.77
CA GLN A 261 12.19 0.44 28.04
C GLN A 261 12.35 1.36 26.83
N SER A 262 12.92 2.55 27.01
CA SER A 262 13.05 3.52 25.93
C SER A 262 14.02 3.04 24.84
N GLY A 263 13.49 2.60 23.70
CA GLY A 263 14.21 2.36 22.45
C GLY A 263 13.66 3.22 21.31
N GLU A 264 14.41 3.32 20.22
CA GLU A 264 13.96 4.03 19.02
C GLU A 264 12.79 3.30 18.34
N PRO A 265 11.76 4.02 17.85
CA PRO A 265 10.68 3.40 17.12
C PRO A 265 11.22 2.69 15.86
N LEU A 266 10.83 1.44 15.64
CA LEU A 266 11.19 0.74 14.40
C LEU A 266 10.55 1.45 13.21
N GLU A 267 11.36 1.70 12.18
CA GLU A 267 10.93 2.26 10.90
C GLU A 267 9.81 1.41 10.29
N ASP A 268 9.90 0.07 10.38
CA ASP A 268 8.86 -0.86 9.92
C ASP A 268 8.41 -1.88 10.99
N PHE A 269 7.69 -1.39 12.00
CA PHE A 269 7.10 -2.20 13.08
C PHE A 269 6.31 -3.42 12.59
N TRP A 270 5.43 -3.25 11.60
CA TRP A 270 4.48 -4.31 11.23
C TRP A 270 5.10 -5.39 10.36
N THR A 271 6.10 -5.06 9.54
CA THR A 271 6.86 -6.08 8.80
C THR A 271 7.71 -6.91 9.76
N ALA A 272 8.40 -6.27 10.71
CA ALA A 272 9.16 -6.99 11.73
C ALA A 272 8.25 -7.87 12.62
N PHE A 273 7.09 -7.35 13.02
CA PHE A 273 6.10 -8.13 13.76
C PHE A 273 5.55 -9.30 12.94
N LYS A 274 5.36 -9.15 11.62
CA LYS A 274 4.91 -10.24 10.75
C LYS A 274 5.88 -11.41 10.78
N GLY A 275 7.19 -11.15 10.72
CA GLY A 275 8.23 -12.17 10.84
C GLY A 275 8.18 -12.87 12.19
N PHE A 276 8.19 -12.10 13.29
CA PHE A 276 8.10 -12.63 14.65
C PHE A 276 6.84 -13.49 14.88
N LEU A 277 5.68 -13.04 14.39
CA LEU A 277 4.44 -13.80 14.47
C LEU A 277 4.51 -15.09 13.63
N GLY A 278 5.15 -15.05 12.46
CA GLY A 278 5.42 -16.22 11.64
C GLY A 278 6.21 -17.29 12.40
N ASP A 279 7.30 -16.89 13.05
CA ASP A 279 8.14 -17.81 13.84
C ASP A 279 7.35 -18.50 14.97
N ILE A 280 6.43 -17.78 15.63
CA ILE A 280 5.54 -18.36 16.64
C ILE A 280 4.55 -19.33 16.01
N LEU A 281 3.94 -18.95 14.88
CA LEU A 281 2.93 -19.78 14.23
C LEU A 281 3.53 -21.08 13.66
N ASP A 282 4.75 -21.03 13.13
CA ASP A 282 5.46 -22.17 12.55
C ASP A 282 6.03 -23.13 13.61
N ASN A 283 6.20 -22.67 14.85
CA ASN A 283 6.60 -23.52 15.97
C ASN A 283 5.56 -24.63 16.22
N GLN A 284 5.97 -25.89 16.12
CA GLN A 284 5.10 -27.06 16.28
C GLN A 284 4.78 -27.42 17.74
N ASP A 285 5.41 -26.74 18.71
CA ASP A 285 5.13 -26.94 20.14
C ASP A 285 3.68 -26.53 20.47
N GLN A 286 2.91 -27.47 21.04
CA GLN A 286 1.51 -27.25 21.42
C GLN A 286 1.39 -26.23 22.56
N ASP A 287 2.41 -26.10 23.41
CA ASP A 287 2.40 -25.23 24.57
C ASP A 287 3.05 -23.86 24.30
N LYS A 288 3.43 -23.57 23.04
CA LYS A 288 4.13 -22.33 22.67
C LYS A 288 3.45 -21.05 23.18
N TRP A 289 2.12 -21.00 23.12
CA TRP A 289 1.33 -19.85 23.58
C TRP A 289 1.30 -19.75 25.10
N ALA A 290 1.15 -20.88 25.80
CA ALA A 290 1.21 -20.95 27.26
C ALA A 290 2.60 -20.54 27.77
N GLN A 291 3.68 -21.06 27.16
CA GLN A 291 5.05 -20.70 27.51
C GLN A 291 5.33 -19.20 27.29
N LEU A 292 4.87 -18.64 26.16
CA LEU A 292 5.05 -17.22 25.87
C LEU A 292 4.25 -16.35 26.86
N LYS A 293 3.02 -16.76 27.17
CA LYS A 293 2.17 -16.10 28.17
C LYS A 293 2.80 -16.12 29.56
N ASP A 294 3.31 -17.26 30.01
CA ASP A 294 3.98 -17.40 31.30
C ASP A 294 5.25 -16.54 31.40
N ARG A 295 6.01 -16.44 30.31
CA ARG A 295 7.17 -15.52 30.25
C ARG A 295 6.73 -14.08 30.41
N GLU A 296 5.65 -13.67 29.75
CA GLU A 296 5.11 -12.30 29.88
C GLU A 296 4.53 -12.03 31.27
N ILE A 297 3.83 -12.99 31.89
CA ILE A 297 3.32 -12.85 33.27
C ILE A 297 4.48 -12.66 34.25
N LYS A 298 5.50 -13.53 34.20
CA LYS A 298 6.71 -13.40 35.03
C LYS A 298 7.45 -12.09 34.81
N ARG A 299 7.43 -11.54 33.59
CA ARG A 299 7.99 -10.21 33.31
C ARG A 299 7.16 -9.13 34.02
N ILE A 300 5.84 -9.16 33.90
CA ILE A 300 4.93 -8.19 34.55
C ILE A 300 5.15 -8.18 36.07
N GLU A 301 5.21 -9.35 36.69
CA GLU A 301 5.43 -9.51 38.14
C GLU A 301 6.76 -8.92 38.63
N ARG A 302 7.80 -8.87 37.78
CA ARG A 302 9.09 -8.23 38.13
C ARG A 302 9.07 -6.70 38.03
N TYR A 303 8.07 -6.13 37.35
CA TYR A 303 7.94 -4.70 37.08
C TYR A 303 6.94 -3.98 38.00
N ILE A 304 6.16 -4.75 38.76
CA ILE A 304 5.29 -4.32 39.87
C ILE A 304 6.09 -4.43 41.16
#